data_AF-A0A354FC62-F1
#
_entry.id   AF-A0A354FC62-F1
#
_cell.length_a   1.000
_cell.length_b   1.000
_cell.length_c   1.000
_cell.angle_alpha   90.00
_cell.angle_beta   90.00
_cell.angle_gamma   90.00
#
_symmetry.space_group_name_H-M   'P 1'
#
loop_
_entity.id
_entity.type
_entity.pdbx_description
1 polymer ?
#
loop_
_entity_poly.entity_id
_entity_poly.type
_entity_poly.pdbx_seq_one_letter_code
_entity_poly.pdbx_strand_id
1 'polypeptide(L)' 'PDFTPLARKDIDTGAIGLFILPLEKDFECLRNIIERSPVLESASRKPLETQAGRIASD' A
#
# COMPACT_ATOMS: atom_id res chain seq x y z
N PRO A 1 -6.12 -17.72 -3.40
CA PRO A 1 -5.55 -17.26 -2.11
C PRO A 1 -4.04 -17.48 -2.02
N ASP A 2 -3.53 -18.57 -2.59
CA ASP A 2 -2.14 -19.04 -2.41
C ASP A 2 -1.05 -18.09 -2.96
N PHE A 3 -1.42 -17.19 -3.88
CA PHE A 3 -0.52 -16.19 -4.47
C PHE A 3 -0.98 -14.75 -4.23
N THR A 4 -1.91 -14.55 -3.29
CA THR A 4 -2.36 -13.20 -2.96
C THR A 4 -1.25 -12.49 -2.17
N PRO A 5 -0.73 -11.35 -2.66
CA PRO A 5 0.32 -10.61 -1.98
C PRO A 5 -0.20 -10.03 -0.67
N LEU A 6 0.64 -10.00 0.35
CA LEU A 6 0.33 -9.42 1.65
C LEU A 6 1.07 -8.10 1.79
N ALA A 7 0.37 -7.07 2.24
CA ALA A 7 0.97 -5.76 2.52
C ALA A 7 0.57 -5.30 3.93
N ARG A 8 1.53 -4.73 4.66
CA ARG A 8 1.30 -4.08 5.95
C ARG A 8 2.00 -2.73 5.97
N LYS A 9 1.27 -1.71 6.41
CA LYS A 9 1.78 -0.35 6.57
C LYS A 9 2.14 -0.12 8.04
N ASP A 10 3.34 0.41 8.26
CA ASP A 10 3.71 1.03 9.52
C ASP A 10 2.97 2.36 9.66
N ILE A 11 2.20 2.50 10.74
CA ILE A 11 1.35 3.66 10.96
C ILE A 11 2.14 4.92 11.33
N ASP A 12 3.33 4.76 11.92
CA ASP A 12 4.16 5.84 12.42
C ASP A 12 5.10 6.36 11.32
N THR A 13 5.71 5.45 10.55
CA THR A 13 6.68 5.82 9.51
C THR A 13 6.09 5.92 8.11
N GLY A 14 4.90 5.33 7.91
CA GLY A 14 4.28 5.23 6.59
C GLY A 14 4.86 4.15 5.68
N ALA A 15 5.94 3.48 6.09
CA ALA A 15 6.58 2.43 5.31
C ALA A 15 5.64 1.24 5.07
N ILE A 16 5.74 0.61 3.88
CA ILE A 16 4.95 -0.56 3.52
C ILE A 16 5.87 -1.78 3.40
N GLY A 17 5.63 -2.79 4.23
CA GLY A 17 6.19 -4.13 4.05
C GLY A 17 5.33 -4.93 3.08
N LEU A 18 5.93 -5.40 1.99
CA LEU A 18 5.27 -6.18 0.95
C LEU A 18 5.85 -7.60 0.92
N PHE A 19 4.97 -8.61 1.00
CA PHE A 19 5.32 -10.03 0.87
C PHE A 19 4.61 -10.63 -0.35
N ILE A 20 5.41 -11.20 -1.25
CA ILE A 20 4.97 -11.82 -2.49
C ILE A 20 5.69 -13.16 -2.63
N LEU A 21 4.95 -14.22 -2.92
CA LEU A 21 5.52 -15.49 -3.34
C LEU A 21 5.42 -15.57 -4.88
N PRO A 22 6.50 -15.26 -5.62
CA PRO A 22 6.45 -15.31 -7.07
C PRO A 22 6.44 -16.77 -7.54
N LEU A 23 5.72 -17.03 -8.63
CA LEU A 23 5.70 -18.37 -9.26
C LEU A 23 7.05 -18.70 -9.89
N GLU A 24 7.70 -17.69 -10.47
CA GLU A 24 9.02 -17.77 -11.09
C GLU A 24 10.05 -17.00 -10.26
N LYS A 25 11.26 -17.55 -10.12
CA LYS A 25 12.35 -16.92 -9.36
C LYS A 25 13.10 -15.86 -10.18
N ASP A 26 12.39 -14.83 -10.63
CA ASP A 26 12.96 -13.68 -11.34
C ASP A 26 12.85 -12.42 -10.48
N PHE A 27 13.95 -12.06 -9.85
CA PHE A 27 14.03 -10.89 -8.98
C PHE A 27 13.99 -9.57 -9.77
N GLU A 28 14.61 -9.53 -10.95
CA GLU A 28 14.69 -8.31 -11.76
C GLU A 28 13.32 -7.94 -12.32
N CYS A 29 12.55 -8.93 -12.76
CA CYS A 29 11.16 -8.73 -13.17
C CYS A 29 10.31 -8.20 -12.01
N LEU A 30 10.40 -8.82 -10.83
CA LEU A 30 9.66 -8.39 -9.64
C LEU A 30 10.02 -6.96 -9.23
N ARG A 31 11.32 -6.63 -9.22
CA ARG A 31 11.82 -5.28 -8.92
C ARG A 31 11.25 -4.25 -9.89
N ASN A 32 11.32 -4.51 -11.19
CA ASN A 32 10.79 -3.62 -12.22
C ASN A 32 9.29 -3.37 -12.06
N ILE A 33 8.52 -4.38 -11.67
CA ILE A 33 7.07 -4.25 -11.42
C ILE A 33 6.82 -3.36 -10.21
N ILE A 34 7.53 -3.59 -9.10
CA ILE A 34 7.39 -2.80 -7.87
C ILE A 34 7.72 -1.32 -8.14
N GLU A 35 8.84 -1.03 -8.81
CA GLU A 35 9.26 0.35 -9.10
C GLU A 35 8.30 1.10 -10.04
N ARG A 36 7.58 0.38 -10.91
CA ARG A 36 6.63 0.97 -11.86
C ARG A 36 5.19 0.98 -11.37
N SER A 37 4.88 0.22 -10.32
CA SER A 37 3.51 0.12 -9.81
C SER A 37 3.18 1.41 -9.04
N PRO A 38 2.16 2.17 -9.46
CA PRO A 38 1.75 3.35 -8.71
C PRO A 38 1.18 2.94 -7.36
N VAL A 39 1.85 3.35 -6.27
CA VAL A 39 1.28 3.25 -4.93
C VAL A 39 0.22 4.33 -4.73
N LEU A 40 -0.99 3.92 -4.32
CA LEU A 40 -2.10 4.82 -4.01
C LEU A 40 -1.87 5.56 -2.68
N GLU A 41 -0.66 6.06 -2.41
CA GLU A 41 -0.40 6.91 -1.24
C GLU A 41 -1.22 8.21 -1.30
N SER A 42 -1.63 8.63 -2.50
CA SER A 42 -2.65 9.66 -2.73
C SER A 42 -4.07 9.28 -2.29
N ALA A 43 -4.35 8.00 -2.00
CA ALA A 43 -5.62 7.55 -1.41
C ALA A 43 -5.64 7.69 0.12
N SER A 44 -4.53 8.07 0.75
CA SER A 44 -4.50 8.47 2.16
C SER A 44 -5.18 9.85 2.34
N ARG A 45 -6.51 9.91 2.27
CA ARG A 45 -7.25 11.02 2.89
C ARG A 45 -7.28 10.78 4.39
N LYS A 46 -6.95 11.79 5.20
CA LYS A 46 -7.31 11.69 6.63
C LYS A 46 -8.84 11.62 6.71
N PRO A 47 -9.45 10.72 7.49
CA PRO A 47 -10.91 10.66 7.60
C PRO A 47 -11.51 12.04 7.93
N LEU A 48 -10.84 12.78 8.80
CA LEU A 48 -11.15 14.16 9.24
C LEU A 48 -10.91 15.25 8.17
N GLU A 49 -10.20 14.96 7.08
CA GLU A 49 -10.05 15.91 5.97
C GLU A 49 -11.29 15.94 5.07
N THR A 50 -12.16 14.94 5.17
CA THR A 50 -13.46 14.96 4.49
C THR A 50 -14.42 15.90 5.20
N GLN A 51 -15.35 16.50 4.46
CA GLN A 51 -16.39 17.36 5.06
C GLN A 51 -17.19 16.60 6.13
N ALA A 52 -17.53 15.34 5.88
CA ALA A 52 -18.19 14.47 6.85
C ALA A 52 -17.34 14.23 8.11
N GLY A 53 -16.03 14.01 7.94
CA GLY A 53 -15.11 13.83 9.06
C GLY A 53 -14.85 15.10 9.87
N ARG A 54 -14.88 16.29 9.25
CA ARG A 54 -14.84 17.57 9.98
C ARG A 54 -16.09 17.75 10.86
N ILE A 55 -17.27 17.50 10.28
CA ILE A 55 -18.55 17.61 10.99
C ILE A 55 -18.64 16.62 12.17
N ALA A 56 -18.04 15.43 12.04
CA ALA A 56 -18.04 14.43 13.11
C ALA A 56 -17.03 14.70 14.24
N SER A 57 -16.15 15.70 14.09
CA SER A 57 -15.11 16.06 15.07
C SER A 57 -15.39 17.36 15.82
N ASP A 58 -16.42 18.11 15.40
CA ASP A 58 -17.01 19.23 16.16
C ASP A 58 -18.03 18.71 17.19
#